data_AF-A0A9W4PGH8-F1
#
_entry.id   AF-A0A9W4PGH8-F1
#
_cell.length_a   1.000
_cell.length_b   1.000
_cell.length_c   1.000
_cell.angle_alpha   90.00
_cell.angle_beta   90.00
_cell.angle_gamma   90.00
#
_symmetry.space_group_name_H-M   'P 1'
#
loop_
_entity.id
_entity.type
_entity.pdbx_description
1 polymer ?
#
loop_
_entity_poly.entity_id
_entity_poly.type
_entity_poly.pdbx_seq_one_letter_code
_entity_poly.pdbx_strand_id
1 'polypeptide(L)'
;MKNINEEIEILRFHQRLLLNLIRNPEAKLDYLFVEKNFTKKEAEELLETCDILSKRYEIEKAEGYMNFRPLFNQFERKVNPKITTKECIDACLAQGLYVSFMKEMDRV
;
A
#
# COMPACT_ATOMS: atom_id res chain seq x y z
N MET A 1 -2.59 27.08 -8.95
CA MET A 1 -2.36 27.47 -7.54
C MET A 1 -2.62 26.25 -6.69
N LYS A 2 -1.67 25.81 -5.87
CA LYS A 2 -1.94 24.79 -4.84
C LYS A 2 -2.95 25.39 -3.86
N ASN A 3 -4.04 24.68 -3.60
CA ASN A 3 -5.08 25.12 -2.70
C ASN A 3 -4.58 24.96 -1.27
N ILE A 4 -4.49 26.06 -0.50
CA ILE A 4 -4.02 26.01 0.89
C ILE A 4 -4.82 25.02 1.74
N ASN A 5 -6.11 24.80 1.42
CA ASN A 5 -6.94 23.81 2.11
C ASN A 5 -6.49 22.37 1.83
N GLU A 6 -6.03 22.06 0.62
CA GLU A 6 -5.52 20.73 0.27
C GLU A 6 -4.22 20.44 1.03
N GLU A 7 -3.31 21.40 1.09
CA GLU A 7 -2.06 21.27 1.85
C GLU A 7 -2.33 21.08 3.35
N ILE A 8 -3.31 21.81 3.91
CA ILE A 8 -3.70 21.63 5.32
C ILE A 8 -4.29 20.22 5.55
N GLU A 9 -5.09 19.67 4.63
CA GLU A 9 -5.61 18.31 4.77
C GLU A 9 -4.51 17.24 4.71
N ILE A 10 -3.52 17.42 3.84
CA ILE A 10 -2.34 16.55 3.79
C ILE A 10 -1.59 16.59 5.12
N LEU A 11 -1.32 17.78 5.66
CA LEU A 11 -0.64 17.94 6.94
C LEU A 11 -1.45 17.31 8.10
N ARG A 12 -2.77 17.48 8.13
CA ARG A 12 -3.65 16.82 9.12
C ARG A 12 -3.60 15.30 9.00
N PHE A 13 -3.56 14.78 7.78
CA PHE A 13 -3.43 13.35 7.53
C PHE A 13 -2.08 12.82 8.02
N HIS A 14 -0.98 13.45 7.63
CA HIS A 14 0.37 13.06 8.04
C HIS A 14 0.57 13.16 9.56
N GLN A 15 -0.01 14.16 10.22
CA GLN A 15 0.03 14.24 11.68
C GLN A 15 -0.55 12.99 12.35
N ARG A 16 -1.68 12.47 11.83
CA ARG A 16 -2.29 11.23 12.35
C ARG A 16 -1.39 10.01 12.12
N LEU A 17 -0.78 9.91 10.94
CA LEU A 17 0.16 8.83 10.62
C LEU A 17 1.40 8.87 11.52
N LEU A 18 1.98 10.05 11.74
CA LEU A 18 3.12 10.23 12.64
C LEU A 18 2.78 9.86 14.09
N LEU A 19 1.58 10.21 14.57
CA LEU A 19 1.11 9.77 15.89
C LEU A 19 0.96 8.25 15.96
N ASN A 20 0.54 7.60 14.88
CA ASN A 20 0.48 6.14 14.82
C ASN A 20 1.89 5.53 14.84
N LEU A 21 2.85 6.08 14.10
CA LEU A 21 4.25 5.63 14.12
C LEU A 21 4.89 5.69 15.51
N ILE A 22 4.56 6.71 16.32
CA ILE A 22 5.03 6.81 17.71
C ILE A 22 4.49 5.63 18.55
N ARG A 23 3.26 5.20 18.29
CA ARG A 23 2.60 4.08 19.02
C ARG A 23 2.95 2.72 18.44
N ASN A 24 3.21 2.65 17.15
CA ASN A 24 3.49 1.45 16.37
C ASN A 24 4.63 1.73 15.36
N PRO A 25 5.89 1.52 15.77
CA PRO A 25 7.06 1.73 14.91
C PRO A 25 7.10 0.86 13.64
N GLU A 26 6.30 -0.20 13.59
CA GLU A 26 6.16 -1.10 12.44
C GLU A 26 5.12 -0.64 11.41
N ALA A 27 4.49 0.53 11.61
CA ALA A 27 3.57 1.13 10.63
C ALA A 27 4.32 1.67 9.39
N LYS A 28 5.03 0.82 8.65
CA LYS A 28 5.91 1.23 7.53
C LYS A 28 5.17 1.86 6.36
N LEU A 29 3.90 1.53 6.11
CA LEU A 29 3.09 2.25 5.13
C LEU A 29 2.81 3.68 5.57
N ASP A 30 2.54 3.90 6.86
CA ASP A 30 2.32 5.24 7.40
C ASP A 30 3.57 6.10 7.24
N TYR A 31 4.76 5.52 7.47
CA TYR A 31 6.04 6.19 7.18
C TYR A 31 6.15 6.55 5.70
N LEU A 32 5.89 5.59 4.80
CA LEU A 32 6.01 5.79 3.37
C LEU A 32 5.03 6.86 2.84
N PHE A 33 3.80 6.89 3.37
CA PHE A 33 2.80 7.90 3.02
C PHE A 33 3.21 9.30 3.43
N VAL A 34 3.85 9.45 4.60
CA VAL A 34 4.40 10.75 5.03
C VAL A 34 5.60 11.12 4.16
N GLU A 35 6.59 10.23 4.02
CA GLU A 35 7.84 10.48 3.31
C GLU A 35 7.61 10.86 1.84
N LYS A 36 6.65 10.21 1.18
CA LYS A 36 6.37 10.41 -0.25
C LYS A 36 5.23 11.39 -0.49
N ASN A 37 4.78 12.09 0.55
CA ASN A 37 3.73 13.10 0.49
C ASN A 37 2.42 12.61 -0.13
N PHE A 38 1.91 11.49 0.36
CA PHE A 38 0.60 10.96 -0.02
C PHE A 38 -0.51 11.85 0.54
N THR A 39 -1.49 12.14 -0.31
CA THR A 39 -2.81 12.56 0.16
C THR A 39 -3.53 11.39 0.82
N LYS A 40 -4.53 11.70 1.65
CA LYS A 40 -5.39 10.67 2.25
C LYS A 40 -6.03 9.77 1.16
N LYS A 41 -6.52 10.38 0.08
CA LYS A 41 -7.16 9.66 -1.03
C LYS A 41 -6.21 8.69 -1.71
N GLU A 42 -4.98 9.10 -2.01
CA GLU A 42 -3.98 8.21 -2.63
C GLU A 42 -3.62 7.01 -1.73
N ALA A 43 -3.55 7.22 -0.42
CA ALA A 43 -3.30 6.15 0.53
C ALA A 43 -4.48 5.17 0.60
N GLU A 44 -5.71 5.69 0.64
CA GLU A 44 -6.93 4.88 0.61
C GLU A 44 -7.06 4.06 -0.68
N GLU A 45 -6.78 4.66 -1.85
CA GLU A 45 -6.80 3.97 -3.15
C GLU A 45 -5.75 2.84 -3.23
N LEU A 46 -4.57 3.05 -2.64
CA LEU A 46 -3.54 2.01 -2.57
C LEU A 46 -3.99 0.86 -1.66
N LEU A 47 -4.52 1.16 -0.48
CA LEU A 47 -5.00 0.16 0.47
C LEU A 47 -6.18 -0.64 -0.09
N GLU A 48 -7.11 0.03 -0.77
CA GLU A 48 -8.22 -0.61 -1.48
C GLU A 48 -7.72 -1.54 -2.59
N THR A 49 -6.72 -1.11 -3.37
CA THR A 49 -6.08 -1.96 -4.38
C THR A 49 -5.46 -3.22 -3.75
N CYS A 50 -4.74 -3.06 -2.64
CA CYS A 50 -4.12 -4.18 -1.94
C CYS A 50 -5.17 -5.16 -1.40
N ASP A 51 -6.27 -4.66 -0.84
CA ASP A 51 -7.37 -5.49 -0.32
C ASP A 51 -8.07 -6.29 -1.44
N ILE A 52 -8.42 -5.64 -2.55
CA ILE A 52 -9.07 -6.29 -3.70
C ILE A 52 -8.18 -7.38 -4.29
N LEU A 53 -6.90 -7.07 -4.54
CA LEU A 53 -5.98 -8.02 -5.17
C LEU A 53 -5.59 -9.14 -4.21
N SER A 54 -5.44 -8.87 -2.91
CA SER A 54 -5.19 -9.90 -1.91
C SER A 54 -6.37 -10.87 -1.79
N LYS A 55 -7.62 -10.39 -1.83
CA LYS A 55 -8.80 -11.26 -1.83
C LYS A 55 -8.86 -12.11 -3.09
N ARG A 56 -8.59 -11.51 -4.26
CA ARG A 56 -8.53 -12.22 -5.53
C ARG A 56 -7.45 -13.30 -5.53
N TYR A 57 -6.27 -13.01 -4.98
CA TYR A 57 -5.20 -13.98 -4.83
C TYR A 57 -5.63 -15.21 -4.02
N GLU A 58 -6.29 -15.01 -2.88
CA GLU A 58 -6.75 -16.13 -2.04
C GLU A 58 -7.79 -16.99 -2.77
N ILE A 59 -8.67 -16.39 -3.58
CA ILE A 59 -9.63 -17.13 -4.42
C ILE A 59 -8.89 -17.92 -5.50
N GLU A 60 -8.04 -17.28 -6.30
CA GLU A 60 -7.28 -17.94 -7.38
C GLU A 60 -6.43 -19.09 -6.82
N LYS A 61 -5.81 -18.89 -5.66
CA LYS A 61 -5.04 -19.93 -4.96
C LYS A 61 -5.90 -21.10 -4.50
N ALA A 62 -7.09 -20.84 -3.95
CA ALA A 62 -8.04 -21.89 -3.55
C ALA A 62 -8.58 -22.67 -4.75
N GLU A 63 -8.69 -22.03 -5.92
CA GLU A 63 -9.06 -22.65 -7.19
C GLU A 63 -7.91 -23.43 -7.86
N GLY A 64 -6.70 -23.41 -7.28
CA GLY A 64 -5.54 -24.18 -7.75
C GLY A 64 -4.67 -23.47 -8.78
N TYR A 65 -4.79 -22.14 -8.94
CA TYR A 65 -3.90 -21.36 -9.81
C TYR A 65 -2.46 -21.40 -9.27
N MET A 66 -1.50 -21.50 -10.19
CA MET A 66 -0.06 -21.56 -9.88
C MET A 66 0.73 -20.36 -10.43
N ASN A 67 0.15 -19.56 -11.32
CA ASN A 67 0.83 -18.43 -11.94
C ASN A 67 0.10 -17.12 -11.59
N PHE A 68 0.77 -16.28 -10.80
CA PHE A 68 0.24 -15.00 -10.35
C PHE A 68 0.86 -13.78 -11.06
N ARG A 69 1.62 -13.99 -12.15
CA ARG A 69 2.15 -12.88 -12.98
C ARG A 69 1.07 -11.92 -13.48
N PRO A 70 -0.12 -12.36 -13.92
CA PRO A 70 -1.19 -11.44 -14.28
C PRO A 70 -1.69 -10.58 -13.12
N LEU A 71 -1.63 -11.09 -11.89
CA LEU A 71 -2.03 -10.36 -10.69
C LEU A 71 -0.95 -9.34 -10.28
N PHE A 72 0.32 -9.72 -10.37
CA PHE A 72 1.45 -8.81 -10.18
C PHE A 72 1.42 -7.66 -11.18
N ASN A 73 1.22 -7.94 -12.47
CA ASN A 73 1.13 -6.89 -13.49
C ASN A 73 -0.04 -5.92 -13.23
N GLN A 74 -1.15 -6.39 -12.65
CA GLN A 74 -2.25 -5.52 -12.22
C GLN A 74 -1.87 -4.68 -11.00
N PHE A 75 -1.19 -5.29 -10.03
CA PHE A 75 -0.71 -4.60 -8.84
C PHE A 75 0.27 -3.49 -9.21
N GLU A 76 1.32 -3.80 -9.99
CA GLU A 76 2.33 -2.85 -10.45
C GLU A 76 1.71 -1.64 -11.16
N ARG A 77 0.70 -1.86 -12.02
CA ARG A 77 -0.01 -0.76 -12.72
C ARG A 77 -0.86 0.13 -11.80
N LYS A 78 -1.29 -0.38 -10.65
CA LYS A 78 -2.17 0.34 -9.72
C LYS A 78 -1.43 0.95 -8.53
N VAL A 79 -0.20 0.52 -8.25
CA VAL A 79 0.64 1.16 -7.23
C VAL A 79 0.84 2.62 -7.62
N ASN A 80 0.65 3.52 -6.65
CA ASN A 80 0.79 4.95 -6.87
C ASN A 80 2.24 5.26 -7.33
N PRO A 81 2.43 6.06 -8.39
CA PRO A 81 3.76 6.32 -8.98
C PRO A 81 4.76 7.02 -8.04
N LYS A 82 4.30 7.54 -6.90
CA LYS A 82 5.17 8.09 -5.84
C LYS A 82 6.03 7.04 -5.15
N ILE A 83 5.68 5.76 -5.27
CA ILE A 83 6.41 4.62 -4.70
C ILE A 83 6.61 3.54 -5.75
N THR A 84 7.66 2.75 -5.57
CA THR A 84 7.86 1.52 -6.31
C THR A 84 6.98 0.40 -5.76
N THR A 85 6.66 -0.58 -6.60
CA THR A 85 5.98 -1.81 -6.17
C THR A 85 6.77 -2.51 -5.06
N LYS A 86 8.10 -2.50 -5.13
CA LYS A 86 8.97 -3.09 -4.11
C LYS A 86 8.87 -2.37 -2.75
N GLU A 87 8.90 -1.03 -2.72
CA GLU A 87 8.67 -0.26 -1.49
C GLU A 87 7.30 -0.59 -0.86
N CYS A 88 6.26 -0.74 -1.68
CA CYS A 88 4.92 -1.11 -1.21
C CYS A 88 4.90 -2.53 -0.60
N ILE A 89 5.49 -3.51 -1.29
CA ILE A 89 5.59 -4.90 -0.81
C ILE A 89 6.33 -4.95 0.53
N ASP A 90 7.50 -4.32 0.59
CA ASP A 90 8.35 -4.35 1.78
C ASP A 90 7.66 -3.68 2.97
N ALA A 91 7.00 -2.53 2.75
CA ALA A 91 6.25 -1.83 3.79
C ALA A 91 5.05 -2.66 4.29
N CYS A 92 4.29 -3.29 3.38
CA CYS A 92 3.17 -4.16 3.77
C CYS A 92 3.65 -5.37 4.56
N LEU A 93 4.73 -6.03 4.13
CA LEU A 93 5.30 -7.18 4.82
C LEU A 93 5.81 -6.82 6.22
N ALA A 94 6.53 -5.71 6.35
CA ALA A 94 7.03 -5.23 7.64
C ALA A 94 5.87 -4.90 8.60
N GLN A 95 4.77 -4.34 8.09
CA GLN A 95 3.58 -4.01 8.88
C GLN A 95 2.63 -5.21 9.12
N GLY A 96 2.92 -6.38 8.55
CA GLY A 96 2.08 -7.58 8.67
C GLY A 96 0.77 -7.52 7.88
N LEU A 97 0.71 -6.71 6.81
CA LEU A 97 -0.47 -6.52 5.98
C LEU A 97 -0.41 -7.37 4.72
N TYR A 98 -1.55 -7.97 4.35
CA TYR A 98 -1.74 -8.76 3.12
C TYR A 98 -0.63 -9.82 2.90
N VAL A 99 -0.11 -10.41 3.98
CA VAL A 99 1.17 -11.13 4.00
C VAL A 99 1.25 -12.25 2.95
N SER A 100 0.18 -13.04 2.80
CA SER A 100 0.12 -14.16 1.85
C SER A 100 0.25 -13.67 0.39
N PHE A 101 -0.45 -12.58 0.06
CA PHE A 101 -0.39 -11.92 -1.24
C PHE A 101 0.95 -11.24 -1.49
N MET A 102 1.43 -10.43 -0.53
CA MET A 102 2.68 -9.68 -0.69
C MET A 102 3.91 -10.59 -0.80
N LYS A 103 3.93 -11.73 -0.10
CA LYS A 103 4.98 -12.76 -0.26
C LYS A 103 4.99 -13.39 -1.64
N GLU A 104 3.83 -13.54 -2.27
CA GLU A 104 3.76 -14.03 -3.64
C GLU A 104 4.23 -12.96 -4.62
N MET A 105 3.76 -11.71 -4.46
CA MET A 105 4.17 -10.60 -5.33
C MET A 105 5.68 -10.32 -5.26
N ASP A 106 6.35 -10.62 -4.15
CA ASP A 106 7.80 -10.49 -4.01
C ASP A 106 8.60 -11.55 -4.79
N ARG A 107 7.96 -12.67 -5.16
CA ARG A 107 8.61 -13.79 -5.86
C ARG A 107 8.40 -13.76 -7.37
N VAL A 108 7.32 -13.13 -7.81
CA VAL A 108 6.86 -13.07 -9.20
C VAL A 108 7.77 -12.23 -10.07
#